data_AF-A0A7C1NQP2-F1
#
_entry.id   AF-A0A7C1NQP2-F1
#
_cell.length_a   1.000
_cell.length_b   1.000
_cell.length_c   1.000
_cell.angle_alpha   90.00
_cell.angle_beta   90.00
_cell.angle_gamma   90.00
#
_symmetry.space_group_name_H-M   'P 1'
#
loop_
_entity.id
_entity.type
_entity.pdbx_description
1 polymer ?
#
loop_
_entity_poly.entity_id
_entity_poly.type
_entity_poly.pdbx_seq_one_letter_code
_entity_poly.pdbx_strand_id
1 'polypeptide(L)'
;MRIVPERFVPADNHAHTQEAPRPSGVPPAFTPKHPLLVALLMVGSALALLWGVELVRRQDPFARLARQMAQSGLRDIELRLNDATITLREGKRVLARLRVERIDIEKSRILWRAAHLREGVFYDERGKRLGRASADELLYNQPTRQMHITGSPVITLLQNPVLARAAPLTLRAPAIRWDLRKAQIAIEHPFRMEWRGGTASAERLELNLRDSNLRIENGILRLQTDERNRRREIEIEFGVFEYRGDIRKGQNLKFRDGDTTAFAPYAEVDNKRKYAIATGDLWLKDPRLDLEANKLEVWYAENQKRALLTQNVRMRIKPRESVDQPSAPEDEENKLQEAKRYPVEAECGQIEYFYRKKMAIINGGIKAIQRLKDGRERKLSADRAEYDQKREILILIGNVALEDPDGKFKAPRLIVSVKEGEEWVKAPEGVQGIVYYTEEEEEGGESTPPR
;
A
#
# COMPACT_ATOMS: atom_id res chain seq x y z
N MET A 1 -27.06 21.98 -66.31
CA MET A 1 -28.49 21.62 -66.43
C MET A 1 -28.76 21.35 -67.90
N ARG A 2 -29.20 20.12 -68.24
CA ARG A 2 -29.44 19.53 -69.59
C ARG A 2 -28.17 19.44 -70.46
N ILE A 3 -27.80 18.30 -71.04
CA ILE A 3 -28.52 17.53 -72.06
C ILE A 3 -28.08 16.03 -71.98
N VAL A 4 -29.06 15.14 -72.16
CA VAL A 4 -29.02 13.68 -72.49
C VAL A 4 -29.25 13.61 -74.03
N PRO A 5 -28.80 12.65 -74.90
CA PRO A 5 -28.81 11.18 -74.74
C PRO A 5 -27.72 10.33 -75.47
N GLU A 6 -27.72 9.04 -75.09
CA GLU A 6 -27.65 7.78 -75.87
C GLU A 6 -26.72 7.52 -77.08
N ARG A 7 -25.96 6.42 -76.90
CA ARG A 7 -25.74 5.24 -77.77
C ARG A 7 -25.63 5.42 -79.29
N PHE A 8 -24.48 4.98 -79.82
CA PHE A 8 -24.40 4.22 -81.07
C PHE A 8 -23.35 3.09 -80.96
N VAL A 9 -23.78 1.91 -81.35
CA VAL A 9 -23.08 0.66 -81.75
C VAL A 9 -23.83 0.24 -83.03
N PRO A 10 -23.33 -0.50 -84.05
CA PRO A 10 -22.10 -1.31 -84.21
C PRO A 10 -21.36 -1.10 -85.56
N ALA A 11 -20.25 -1.83 -85.79
CA ALA A 11 -20.11 -2.84 -86.87
C ALA A 11 -18.64 -3.19 -87.20
N ASP A 12 -18.38 -4.50 -87.21
CA ASP A 12 -17.58 -5.31 -88.16
C ASP A 12 -16.10 -4.95 -88.46
N ASN A 13 -15.14 -5.80 -88.04
CA ASN A 13 -14.65 -7.04 -88.68
C ASN A 13 -13.81 -6.83 -89.94
N HIS A 14 -12.51 -7.13 -89.84
CA HIS A 14 -11.69 -7.96 -90.75
C HIS A 14 -10.25 -7.98 -90.17
N ALA A 15 -9.84 -9.08 -89.53
CA ALA A 15 -9.13 -10.22 -90.14
C ALA A 15 -7.77 -9.83 -90.76
N HIS A 16 -6.70 -10.05 -90.00
CA HIS A 16 -5.45 -10.54 -90.57
C HIS A 16 -4.76 -11.51 -89.61
N THR A 17 -4.62 -12.72 -90.14
CA THR A 17 -3.91 -13.91 -89.69
C THR A 17 -2.43 -13.60 -89.46
N GLN A 18 -1.89 -13.96 -88.29
CA GLN A 18 -0.46 -14.20 -88.14
C GLN A 18 -0.21 -15.45 -87.28
N GLU A 19 0.79 -16.19 -87.74
CA GLU A 19 1.08 -17.58 -87.45
C GLU A 19 1.56 -17.83 -86.02
N ALA A 20 1.27 -19.04 -85.56
CA ALA A 20 1.73 -19.59 -84.30
C ALA A 20 3.23 -19.93 -84.32
N PRO A 21 3.99 -19.58 -83.27
CA PRO A 21 5.12 -20.35 -82.82
C PRO A 21 4.71 -21.31 -81.68
N ARG A 22 5.34 -22.49 -81.71
CA ARG A 22 5.23 -23.59 -80.75
C ARG A 22 5.49 -23.18 -79.29
N PRO A 23 4.99 -23.95 -78.30
CA PRO A 23 5.12 -23.62 -76.88
C PRO A 23 6.58 -23.78 -76.41
N SER A 24 7.17 -22.68 -75.93
CA SER A 24 8.43 -22.69 -75.19
C SER A 24 8.16 -22.77 -73.68
N GLY A 25 9.04 -23.50 -73.00
CA GLY A 25 8.80 -24.11 -71.69
C GLY A 25 8.39 -23.16 -70.57
N VAL A 26 7.46 -23.66 -69.75
CA VAL A 26 7.18 -23.16 -68.41
C VAL A 26 8.50 -23.15 -67.62
N PRO A 27 8.95 -22.02 -67.05
CA PRO A 27 10.11 -22.02 -66.17
C PRO A 27 9.80 -22.90 -64.95
N PRO A 28 10.73 -23.74 -64.50
CA PRO A 28 10.49 -24.59 -63.34
C PRO A 28 10.14 -23.70 -62.15
N ALA A 29 8.96 -23.94 -61.57
CA ALA A 29 8.56 -23.35 -60.31
C ALA A 29 9.68 -23.65 -59.30
N PHE A 30 10.40 -22.61 -58.89
CA PHE A 30 11.46 -22.70 -57.91
C PHE A 30 10.80 -23.02 -56.57
N THR A 31 10.57 -24.30 -56.30
CA THR A 31 10.18 -24.78 -54.97
C THR A 31 11.43 -24.67 -54.10
N PRO A 32 11.50 -23.72 -53.15
CA PRO A 32 12.62 -23.71 -52.22
C PRO A 32 12.57 -25.04 -51.46
N LYS A 33 13.65 -25.84 -51.55
CA LYS A 33 13.73 -27.16 -50.89
C LYS A 33 13.57 -27.10 -49.36
N HIS A 34 13.56 -25.89 -48.77
CA HIS A 34 13.36 -25.66 -47.35
C HIS A 34 12.47 -24.42 -47.12
N PRO A 35 11.14 -24.49 -47.38
CA PRO A 35 10.24 -23.35 -47.17
C PRO A 35 10.24 -22.89 -45.71
N LEU A 36 10.50 -23.82 -44.79
CA LEU A 36 10.62 -23.59 -43.36
C LEU A 36 11.86 -22.74 -43.00
N LEU A 37 12.96 -22.91 -43.72
CA LEU A 37 14.22 -22.18 -43.48
C LEU A 37 14.12 -20.74 -44.00
N VAL A 38 13.46 -20.53 -45.14
CA VAL A 38 13.15 -19.18 -45.67
C VAL A 38 12.18 -18.45 -44.74
N ALA A 39 11.15 -19.14 -44.22
CA ALA A 39 10.24 -18.55 -43.23
C ALA A 39 10.95 -18.18 -41.92
N LEU A 40 11.84 -19.04 -41.41
CA LEU A 40 12.65 -18.77 -40.21
C LEU A 40 13.59 -17.57 -40.40
N LEU A 41 14.24 -17.43 -41.56
CA LEU A 41 15.09 -16.28 -41.88
C LEU A 41 14.28 -14.97 -41.95
N MET A 42 13.09 -15.00 -42.54
CA MET A 42 12.19 -13.84 -42.59
C MET A 42 11.73 -13.43 -41.19
N VAL A 43 11.34 -14.37 -40.34
CA VAL A 43 10.97 -14.09 -38.94
C VAL A 43 12.17 -13.58 -38.14
N GLY A 44 13.35 -14.17 -38.32
CA GLY A 44 14.60 -13.72 -37.68
C GLY A 44 14.98 -12.29 -38.08
N SER A 45 14.87 -11.94 -39.36
CA SER A 45 15.12 -10.57 -39.85
C SER A 45 14.12 -9.56 -39.31
N ALA A 46 12.83 -9.92 -39.21
CA ALA A 46 11.79 -9.06 -38.64
C ALA A 46 12.02 -8.82 -37.14
N LEU A 47 12.43 -9.86 -36.40
CA LEU A 47 12.80 -9.74 -34.98
C LEU A 47 14.07 -8.92 -34.79
N ALA A 48 15.08 -9.07 -35.64
CA ALA A 48 16.31 -8.27 -35.59
C ALA A 48 16.04 -6.79 -35.91
N LEU A 49 15.16 -6.50 -36.87
CA LEU A 49 14.70 -5.13 -37.18
C LEU A 49 13.90 -4.52 -36.02
N LEU A 50 12.96 -5.27 -35.44
CA LEU A 50 12.21 -4.83 -34.26
C LEU A 50 13.15 -4.57 -33.07
N TRP A 51 14.10 -5.46 -32.83
CA TRP A 51 15.08 -5.31 -31.76
C TRP A 51 16.02 -4.13 -32.01
N GLY A 52 16.46 -3.91 -33.26
CA GLY A 52 17.26 -2.76 -33.66
C GLY A 52 16.51 -1.43 -33.50
N VAL A 53 15.24 -1.37 -33.90
CA VAL A 53 14.38 -0.19 -33.69
C VAL A 53 14.17 0.08 -32.20
N GLU A 54 13.99 -0.97 -31.39
CA GLU A 54 13.84 -0.83 -29.94
C GLU A 54 15.16 -0.41 -29.27
N LEU A 55 16.30 -0.90 -29.75
CA LEU A 55 17.63 -0.50 -29.29
C LEU A 55 17.93 0.97 -29.62
N VAL A 56 17.58 1.41 -30.84
CA VAL A 56 17.69 2.82 -31.26
C VAL A 56 16.71 3.72 -30.50
N ARG A 57 15.51 3.22 -30.17
CA ARG A 57 14.58 3.95 -29.29
C ARG A 57 15.09 4.07 -27.84
N ARG A 58 15.86 3.09 -27.36
CA ARG A 58 16.49 3.12 -26.02
C ARG A 58 17.75 3.98 -25.98
N GLN A 59 18.51 4.01 -27.08
CA GLN A 59 19.62 4.93 -27.24
C GLN A 59 19.09 6.27 -27.74
N ASP A 60 18.54 7.09 -26.83
CA ASP A 60 18.23 8.47 -27.16
C ASP A 60 19.55 9.17 -27.59
N PRO A 61 19.76 9.44 -28.89
CA PRO A 61 21.04 9.95 -29.39
C PRO A 61 21.32 11.35 -28.84
N PHE A 62 20.30 12.02 -28.30
CA PHE A 62 20.40 13.30 -27.63
C PHE A 62 20.54 13.18 -26.12
N ALA A 63 20.47 12.00 -25.49
CA ALA A 63 20.64 11.91 -24.04
C ALA A 63 22.04 12.34 -23.57
N ARG A 64 23.10 12.11 -24.36
CA ARG A 64 24.44 12.66 -24.08
C ARG A 64 24.47 14.17 -24.24
N LEU A 65 23.87 14.70 -25.31
CA LEU A 65 23.80 16.14 -25.58
C LEU A 65 22.95 16.86 -24.51
N ALA A 66 21.83 16.27 -24.10
CA ALA A 66 20.95 16.76 -23.05
C ALA A 66 21.59 16.70 -21.66
N ARG A 67 22.41 15.68 -21.35
CA ARG A 67 23.23 15.65 -20.12
C ARG A 67 24.30 16.75 -20.13
N GLN A 68 24.94 17.00 -21.28
CA GLN A 68 25.93 18.07 -21.42
C GLN A 68 25.28 19.46 -21.33
N MET A 69 24.09 19.65 -21.92
CA MET A 69 23.30 20.89 -21.85
C MET A 69 22.67 21.13 -20.48
N ALA A 70 22.30 20.08 -19.73
CA ALA A 70 21.81 20.21 -18.36
C ALA A 70 22.91 20.70 -17.39
N GLN A 71 24.19 20.51 -17.75
CA GLN A 71 25.35 20.93 -16.95
C GLN A 71 25.93 22.28 -17.39
N SER A 72 25.71 22.72 -18.63
CA SER A 72 26.10 24.05 -19.10
C SER A 72 24.94 25.03 -18.93
N GLY A 73 25.04 25.98 -17.99
CA GLY A 73 24.11 27.11 -17.93
C GLY A 73 23.97 27.82 -19.28
N LEU A 74 22.85 28.51 -19.51
CA LEU A 74 22.53 29.20 -20.78
C LEU A 74 23.75 29.94 -21.37
N ARG A 75 24.24 29.47 -22.52
CA ARG A 75 25.27 30.17 -23.32
C ARG A 75 24.52 30.83 -24.49
N ASP A 76 24.72 32.12 -24.69
CA ASP A 76 24.12 32.93 -25.77
C ASP A 76 22.59 33.12 -25.68
N ILE A 77 22.16 34.07 -24.82
CA ILE A 77 20.77 34.53 -24.71
C ILE A 77 20.40 35.33 -25.97
N GLU A 78 19.35 34.91 -26.69
CA GLU A 78 18.80 35.63 -27.85
C GLU A 78 17.73 36.63 -27.43
N LEU A 79 16.87 36.26 -26.49
CA LEU A 79 15.76 37.08 -26.04
C LEU A 79 15.68 37.10 -24.51
N ARG A 80 15.59 38.30 -23.95
CA ARG A 80 15.29 38.55 -22.55
C ARG A 80 14.03 39.39 -22.44
N LEU A 81 13.05 38.91 -21.68
CA LEU A 81 11.82 39.64 -21.38
C LEU A 81 11.67 39.78 -19.86
N ASN A 82 11.18 40.94 -19.41
CA ASN A 82 10.88 41.22 -18.01
C ASN A 82 9.35 41.30 -17.80
N ASP A 83 8.88 40.90 -16.62
CA ASP A 83 7.47 40.80 -16.21
C ASP A 83 6.57 40.14 -17.27
N ALA A 84 7.07 39.03 -17.83
CA ALA A 84 6.43 38.37 -18.96
C ALA A 84 5.30 37.42 -18.52
N THR A 85 4.26 37.33 -19.37
CA THR A 85 3.26 36.26 -19.30
C THR A 85 3.41 35.35 -20.51
N ILE A 86 3.77 34.10 -20.26
CA ILE A 86 4.01 33.08 -21.30
C ILE A 86 2.85 32.10 -21.31
N THR A 87 2.35 31.76 -22.50
CA THR A 87 1.35 30.70 -22.66
C THR A 87 1.96 29.57 -23.47
N LEU A 88 2.15 28.42 -22.84
CA LEU A 88 2.61 27.20 -23.50
C LEU A 88 1.41 26.52 -24.18
N ARG A 89 1.54 26.21 -25.46
CA ARG A 89 0.49 25.57 -26.26
C ARG A 89 1.01 24.36 -27.02
N GLU A 90 0.12 23.41 -27.25
CA GLU A 90 0.29 22.30 -28.18
C GLU A 90 -0.87 22.32 -29.18
N GLY A 91 -0.60 22.80 -30.39
CA GLY A 91 -1.65 23.12 -31.35
C GLY A 91 -2.62 24.16 -30.76
N LYS A 92 -3.91 23.78 -30.67
CA LYS A 92 -4.96 24.62 -30.06
C LYS A 92 -5.06 24.48 -28.53
N ARG A 93 -4.38 23.48 -27.94
CA ARG A 93 -4.47 23.17 -26.52
C ARG A 93 -3.52 24.05 -25.72
N VAL A 94 -4.00 24.66 -24.65
CA VAL A 94 -3.16 25.37 -23.67
C VAL A 94 -2.63 24.35 -22.67
N LEU A 95 -1.32 24.27 -22.50
CA LEU A 95 -0.66 23.39 -21.52
C LEU A 95 -0.42 24.12 -20.19
N ALA A 96 0.09 25.34 -20.27
CA ALA A 96 0.37 26.16 -19.10
C ALA A 96 0.30 27.65 -19.42
N ARG A 97 0.01 28.46 -18.40
CA ARG A 97 0.18 29.92 -18.41
C ARG A 97 1.09 30.30 -17.25
N LEU A 98 2.19 30.99 -17.55
CA LEU A 98 3.24 31.30 -16.60
C LEU A 98 3.40 32.80 -16.50
N ARG A 99 3.36 33.34 -15.28
CA ARG A 99 3.69 34.73 -14.95
C ARG A 99 5.04 34.72 -14.25
N VAL A 100 6.03 35.33 -14.88
CA VAL A 100 7.43 35.28 -14.46
C VAL A 100 8.01 36.69 -14.44
N GLU A 101 9.00 36.92 -13.59
CA GLU A 101 9.67 38.22 -13.52
C GLU A 101 10.67 38.41 -14.66
N ARG A 102 11.39 37.36 -15.03
CA ARG A 102 12.32 37.39 -16.15
C ARG A 102 12.28 36.08 -16.87
N ILE A 103 12.32 36.12 -18.20
CA ILE A 103 12.57 34.96 -19.04
C ILE A 103 13.75 35.23 -19.97
N ASP A 104 14.70 34.30 -19.97
CA ASP A 104 15.84 34.26 -20.86
C ASP A 104 15.65 33.06 -21.81
N ILE A 105 15.63 33.32 -23.12
CA ILE A 105 15.54 32.30 -24.17
C ILE A 105 16.90 32.20 -24.86
N GLU A 106 17.43 30.99 -24.95
CA GLU A 106 18.67 30.71 -25.65
C GLU A 106 18.51 30.94 -27.16
N LYS A 107 19.60 31.28 -27.87
CA LYS A 107 19.63 31.41 -29.34
C LYS A 107 19.23 30.15 -30.09
N SER A 108 19.45 28.98 -29.49
CA SER A 108 18.97 27.70 -30.01
C SER A 108 17.43 27.59 -29.97
N ARG A 109 16.78 28.37 -29.09
CA ARG A 109 15.36 28.30 -28.70
C ARG A 109 14.93 26.94 -28.14
N ILE A 110 15.90 26.11 -27.77
CA ILE A 110 15.68 24.78 -27.17
C ILE A 110 15.41 24.94 -25.67
N LEU A 111 16.19 25.79 -25.01
CA LEU A 111 16.11 26.05 -23.59
C LEU A 111 15.63 27.47 -23.32
N TRP A 112 14.72 27.61 -22.37
CA TRP A 112 14.49 28.89 -21.74
C TRP A 112 14.40 28.75 -20.23
N ARG A 113 14.86 29.80 -19.55
CA ARG A 113 14.93 29.92 -18.10
C ARG A 113 14.04 31.06 -17.68
N ALA A 114 13.12 30.78 -16.78
CA ALA A 114 12.35 31.81 -16.10
C ALA A 114 12.86 31.97 -14.67
N ALA A 115 13.07 33.22 -14.25
CA ALA A 115 13.36 33.59 -12.87
C ALA A 115 12.10 34.14 -12.21
N HIS A 116 11.94 33.81 -10.92
CA HIS A 116 10.80 34.12 -10.06
C HIS A 116 9.46 33.81 -10.74
N LEU A 117 9.16 32.51 -10.85
CA LEU A 117 7.84 32.05 -11.26
C LEU A 117 6.82 32.44 -10.18
N ARG A 118 6.17 33.58 -10.38
CA ARG A 118 5.13 34.11 -9.47
C ARG A 118 3.90 33.21 -9.48
N GLU A 119 3.48 32.78 -10.67
CA GLU A 119 2.35 31.87 -10.84
C GLU A 119 2.45 31.09 -12.15
N GLY A 120 2.42 29.77 -12.07
CA GLY A 120 2.25 28.87 -13.21
C GLY A 120 0.94 28.10 -13.09
N VAL A 121 -0.01 28.31 -14.00
CA VAL A 121 -1.29 27.57 -14.05
C VAL A 121 -1.19 26.49 -15.12
N PHE A 122 -1.38 25.24 -14.73
CA PHE A 122 -1.32 24.07 -15.62
C PHE A 122 -2.71 23.56 -15.95
N TYR A 123 -2.87 23.06 -17.18
CA TYR A 123 -4.14 22.60 -17.71
C TYR A 123 -4.06 21.13 -18.10
N ASP A 124 -5.16 20.39 -17.92
CA ASP A 124 -5.29 19.01 -18.37
C ASP A 124 -5.61 18.93 -19.86
N GLU A 125 -5.79 17.70 -20.37
CA GLU A 125 -6.06 17.47 -21.78
C GLU A 125 -7.39 18.07 -22.27
N ARG A 126 -8.33 18.34 -21.34
CA ARG A 126 -9.64 18.95 -21.59
C ARG A 126 -9.63 20.48 -21.40
N GLY A 127 -8.47 21.06 -21.09
CA GLY A 127 -8.33 22.50 -20.83
C GLY A 127 -8.83 22.94 -19.44
N LYS A 128 -9.09 22.01 -18.52
CA LYS A 128 -9.43 22.34 -17.13
C LYS A 128 -8.16 22.55 -16.33
N ARG A 129 -8.20 23.46 -15.35
CA ARG A 129 -7.06 23.74 -14.46
C ARG A 129 -6.71 22.48 -13.64
N LEU A 130 -5.49 22.00 -13.81
CA LEU A 130 -4.91 20.88 -13.09
C LEU A 130 -4.31 21.33 -11.76
N GLY A 131 -3.53 22.41 -11.78
CA GLY A 131 -2.78 22.87 -10.62
C GLY A 131 -2.12 24.22 -10.85
N ARG A 132 -1.52 24.73 -9.78
CA ARG A 132 -0.71 25.95 -9.77
C ARG A 132 0.70 25.65 -9.25
N ALA A 133 1.71 26.39 -9.70
CA ALA A 133 3.05 26.34 -9.16
C ALA A 133 3.66 27.73 -8.97
N SER A 134 4.59 27.84 -8.03
CA SER A 134 5.47 28.99 -7.83
C SER A 134 6.87 28.50 -7.48
N ALA A 135 7.91 29.22 -7.88
CA ALA A 135 9.30 28.86 -7.62
C ALA A 135 10.26 30.02 -7.92
N ASP A 136 11.50 29.96 -7.42
CA ASP A 136 12.52 30.95 -7.78
C ASP A 136 13.02 30.78 -9.21
N GLU A 137 13.02 29.56 -9.73
CA GLU A 137 13.51 29.27 -11.07
C GLU A 137 12.75 28.14 -11.76
N LEU A 138 12.58 28.28 -13.07
CA LEU A 138 12.03 27.27 -13.97
C LEU A 138 12.91 27.18 -15.22
N LEU A 139 13.50 26.02 -15.47
CA LEU A 139 14.17 25.68 -16.72
C LEU A 139 13.25 24.79 -17.54
N TYR A 140 13.00 25.16 -18.80
CA TYR A 140 12.20 24.38 -19.74
C TYR A 140 12.99 23.97 -20.96
N ASN A 141 12.96 22.67 -21.27
CA ASN A 141 13.50 22.09 -22.50
C ASN A 141 12.35 21.81 -23.47
N GLN A 142 12.33 22.52 -24.60
CA GLN A 142 11.23 22.47 -25.57
C GLN A 142 11.12 21.13 -26.30
N PRO A 143 12.21 20.52 -26.83
CA PRO A 143 12.13 19.22 -27.48
C PRO A 143 11.68 18.09 -26.55
N THR A 144 12.21 18.02 -25.33
CA THR A 144 11.85 16.96 -24.37
C THR A 144 10.58 17.27 -23.60
N ARG A 145 10.14 18.54 -23.61
CA ARG A 145 9.00 19.07 -22.82
C ARG A 145 9.15 18.82 -21.33
N GLN A 146 10.39 18.95 -20.84
CA GLN A 146 10.72 18.78 -19.43
C GLN A 146 10.88 20.13 -18.76
N MET A 147 10.23 20.28 -17.62
CA MET A 147 10.37 21.41 -16.71
C MET A 147 11.18 20.99 -15.51
N HIS A 148 12.24 21.73 -15.19
CA HIS A 148 12.97 21.62 -13.94
C HIS A 148 12.66 22.87 -13.13
N ILE A 149 11.94 22.70 -12.03
CA ILE A 149 11.47 23.78 -11.18
C ILE A 149 12.31 23.76 -9.90
N THR A 150 13.02 24.83 -9.58
CA THR A 150 14.00 24.90 -8.49
C THR A 150 13.84 26.18 -7.67
N GLY A 151 14.51 26.23 -6.51
CA GLY A 151 14.39 27.35 -5.58
C GLY A 151 13.04 27.35 -4.88
N SER A 152 12.91 26.41 -3.94
CA SER A 152 11.73 26.23 -3.10
C SER A 152 10.38 26.12 -3.85
N PRO A 153 10.28 25.29 -4.91
CA PRO A 153 9.03 25.12 -5.64
C PRO A 153 7.88 24.67 -4.74
N VAL A 154 6.73 25.29 -4.95
CA VAL A 154 5.45 24.91 -4.37
C VAL A 154 4.50 24.56 -5.51
N ILE A 155 4.00 23.34 -5.54
CA ILE A 155 2.99 22.90 -6.52
C ILE A 155 1.71 22.53 -5.77
N THR A 156 0.59 23.17 -6.12
CA THR A 156 -0.74 22.79 -5.63
C THR A 156 -1.54 22.17 -6.77
N LEU A 157 -1.81 20.87 -6.67
CA LEU A 157 -2.74 20.17 -7.55
C LEU A 157 -4.17 20.38 -7.02
N LEU A 158 -5.04 20.96 -7.85
CA LEU A 158 -6.43 21.25 -7.50
C LEU A 158 -7.30 19.99 -7.46
N GLN A 159 -6.85 18.95 -8.16
CA GLN A 159 -7.42 17.62 -8.11
C GLN A 159 -6.33 16.69 -7.59
N ASN A 160 -6.65 15.85 -6.61
CA ASN A 160 -5.72 14.85 -6.12
C ASN A 160 -5.97 13.55 -6.89
N PRO A 161 -5.05 13.14 -7.80
CA PRO A 161 -5.25 11.97 -8.65
C PRO A 161 -5.23 10.65 -7.85
N VAL A 162 -4.66 10.66 -6.64
CA VAL A 162 -4.50 9.47 -5.80
C VAL A 162 -5.62 9.37 -4.78
N LEU A 163 -6.04 10.50 -4.21
CA LEU A 163 -7.03 10.58 -3.16
C LEU A 163 -8.07 11.64 -3.51
N ALA A 164 -9.10 11.27 -4.28
CA ALA A 164 -10.10 12.21 -4.80
C ALA A 164 -10.75 13.12 -3.72
N ARG A 165 -10.88 12.63 -2.47
CA ARG A 165 -11.43 13.39 -1.33
C ARG A 165 -10.42 14.26 -0.58
N ALA A 166 -9.14 14.14 -0.91
CA ALA A 166 -8.02 14.81 -0.28
C ALA A 166 -7.42 15.90 -1.20
N ALA A 167 -8.29 16.70 -1.80
CA ALA A 167 -7.88 17.88 -2.56
C ALA A 167 -8.03 19.15 -1.68
N PRO A 168 -7.20 20.18 -1.88
CA PRO A 168 -6.04 20.21 -2.78
C PRO A 168 -4.84 19.42 -2.23
N LEU A 169 -3.93 19.00 -3.11
CA LEU A 169 -2.65 18.41 -2.74
C LEU A 169 -1.53 19.43 -3.01
N THR A 170 -0.80 19.82 -1.96
CA THR A 170 0.34 20.73 -2.05
C THR A 170 1.64 19.96 -1.87
N LEU A 171 2.58 20.14 -2.78
CA LEU A 171 3.93 19.58 -2.76
C LEU A 171 4.94 20.72 -2.56
N ARG A 172 5.90 20.51 -1.66
CA ARG A 172 7.02 21.42 -1.41
C ARG A 172 8.32 20.63 -1.44
N ALA A 173 9.24 21.00 -2.31
CA ALA A 173 10.53 20.32 -2.45
C ALA A 173 11.62 21.33 -2.85
N PRO A 174 12.93 21.00 -2.73
CA PRO A 174 14.00 21.83 -3.25
C PRO A 174 14.03 21.92 -4.79
N ALA A 175 13.66 20.81 -5.45
CA ALA A 175 13.58 20.71 -6.90
C ALA A 175 12.47 19.74 -7.31
N ILE A 176 11.76 20.07 -8.39
CA ILE A 176 10.72 19.24 -8.98
C ILE A 176 10.97 19.12 -10.46
N ARG A 177 10.99 17.89 -10.97
CA ARG A 177 11.04 17.60 -12.40
C ARG A 177 9.64 17.25 -12.89
N TRP A 178 9.20 17.91 -13.95
CA TRP A 178 7.91 17.62 -14.57
C TRP A 178 8.07 17.38 -16.06
N ASP A 179 7.87 16.14 -16.47
CA ASP A 179 7.79 15.73 -17.87
C ASP A 179 6.35 15.93 -18.37
N LEU A 180 6.12 16.98 -19.15
CA LEU A 180 4.79 17.31 -19.70
C LEU A 180 4.33 16.31 -20.76
N ARG A 181 5.27 15.62 -21.43
CA ARG A 181 4.95 14.62 -22.46
C ARG A 181 4.40 13.35 -21.82
N LYS A 182 5.02 12.90 -20.73
CA LYS A 182 4.60 11.72 -19.95
C LYS A 182 3.55 12.05 -18.88
N ALA A 183 3.29 13.34 -18.63
CA ALA A 183 2.49 13.82 -17.51
C ALA A 183 3.01 13.30 -16.15
N GLN A 184 4.34 13.26 -15.99
CA GLN A 184 5.01 12.68 -14.83
C GLN A 184 5.70 13.78 -14.01
N ILE A 185 5.42 13.81 -12.71
CA ILE A 185 6.13 14.62 -11.71
C ILE A 185 7.08 13.71 -10.96
N ALA A 186 8.35 14.11 -10.86
CA ALA A 186 9.39 13.39 -10.13
C ALA A 186 10.10 14.33 -9.14
N ILE A 187 10.34 13.84 -7.94
CA ILE A 187 11.08 14.51 -6.88
C ILE A 187 12.14 13.53 -6.37
N GLU A 188 13.41 13.92 -6.44
CA GLU A 188 14.57 13.08 -6.06
C GLU A 188 15.19 13.52 -4.72
N HIS A 189 14.54 14.45 -4.01
CA HIS A 189 15.02 15.06 -2.77
C HIS A 189 13.91 15.07 -1.70
N PRO A 190 14.28 15.18 -0.41
CA PRO A 190 13.31 15.29 0.68
C PRO A 190 12.27 16.36 0.41
N PHE A 191 11.01 15.98 0.57
CA PHE A 191 9.87 16.84 0.25
C PHE A 191 8.76 16.69 1.27
N ARG A 192 7.85 17.66 1.27
CA ARG A 192 6.64 17.66 2.09
C ARG A 192 5.40 17.70 1.21
N MET A 193 4.39 16.97 1.64
CA MET A 193 3.07 16.92 1.05
C MET A 193 2.03 17.34 2.08
N GLU A 194 1.04 18.10 1.64
CA GLU A 194 -0.07 18.52 2.49
C GLU A 194 -1.38 18.36 1.71
N TRP A 195 -2.41 17.80 2.35
CA TRP A 195 -3.75 17.71 1.80
C TRP A 195 -4.80 17.85 2.90
N ARG A 196 -6.07 17.88 2.49
CA ARG A 196 -7.19 17.90 3.44
C ARG A 196 -7.23 16.62 4.27
N GLY A 197 -6.85 16.71 5.53
CA GLY A 197 -6.87 15.58 6.48
C GLY A 197 -5.52 14.88 6.67
N GLY A 198 -4.41 15.44 6.17
CA GLY A 198 -3.10 14.88 6.47
C GLY A 198 -1.91 15.60 5.85
N THR A 199 -0.73 15.17 6.29
CA THR A 199 0.57 15.60 5.78
C THR A 199 1.47 14.39 5.57
N ALA A 200 2.45 14.51 4.68
CA ALA A 200 3.51 13.52 4.55
C ALA A 200 4.87 14.18 4.33
N SER A 201 5.92 13.50 4.75
CA SER A 201 7.30 13.81 4.39
C SER A 201 7.94 12.55 3.84
N ALA A 202 8.69 12.66 2.75
CA ALA A 202 9.37 11.51 2.14
C ALA A 202 10.60 11.96 1.33
N GLU A 203 11.39 11.00 0.86
CA GLU A 203 12.64 11.28 0.14
C GLU A 203 12.48 11.32 -1.37
N ARG A 204 11.61 10.49 -1.93
CA ARG A 204 11.38 10.40 -3.38
C ARG A 204 9.92 10.27 -3.72
N LEU A 205 9.53 10.88 -4.83
CA LEU A 205 8.19 10.76 -5.40
C LEU A 205 8.25 10.61 -6.91
N GLU A 206 7.45 9.69 -7.43
CA GLU A 206 7.08 9.59 -8.83
C GLU A 206 5.56 9.57 -8.93
N LEU A 207 4.99 10.57 -9.60
CA LEU A 207 3.56 10.70 -9.82
C LEU A 207 3.28 10.83 -11.31
N ASN A 208 2.64 9.83 -11.90
CA ASN A 208 2.08 9.90 -13.24
C ASN A 208 0.62 10.35 -13.15
N LEU A 209 0.35 11.55 -13.65
CA LEU A 209 -0.96 12.21 -13.59
C LEU A 209 -1.98 11.59 -14.55
N ARG A 210 -1.54 10.94 -15.63
CA ARG A 210 -2.43 10.29 -16.62
C ARG A 210 -3.00 8.99 -16.06
N ASP A 211 -2.13 8.16 -15.52
CA ASP A 211 -2.51 6.83 -15.02
C ASP A 211 -2.87 6.84 -13.53
N SER A 212 -2.68 7.99 -12.86
CA SER A 212 -2.82 8.14 -11.41
C SER A 212 -1.93 7.16 -10.64
N ASN A 213 -0.77 6.81 -11.21
CA ASN A 213 0.22 5.96 -10.55
C ASN A 213 1.11 6.83 -9.65
N LEU A 214 1.23 6.45 -8.39
CA LEU A 214 2.09 7.10 -7.42
C LEU A 214 3.05 6.09 -6.82
N ARG A 215 4.32 6.47 -6.70
CA ARG A 215 5.33 5.79 -5.90
C ARG A 215 6.01 6.81 -5.00
N ILE A 216 6.08 6.51 -3.71
CA ILE A 216 6.77 7.32 -2.71
C ILE A 216 7.75 6.40 -1.97
N GLU A 217 8.95 6.89 -1.68
CA GLU A 217 9.98 6.13 -0.97
C GLU A 217 10.41 6.85 0.32
N ASN A 218 10.67 6.07 1.36
CA ASN A 218 11.17 6.45 2.68
C ASN A 218 10.39 7.62 3.26
N GLY A 219 9.17 7.36 3.70
CA GLY A 219 8.24 8.41 4.10
C GLY A 219 7.52 8.16 5.41
N ILE A 220 6.99 9.26 5.95
CA ILE A 220 6.11 9.30 7.10
C ILE A 220 4.84 10.05 6.68
N LEU A 221 3.71 9.42 6.90
CA LEU A 221 2.36 9.90 6.61
C LEU A 221 1.64 10.14 7.93
N ARG A 222 1.11 11.35 8.13
CA ARG A 222 0.27 11.72 9.28
C ARG A 222 -1.14 12.01 8.81
N LEU A 223 -2.09 11.22 9.29
CA LEU A 223 -3.51 11.35 8.99
C LEU A 223 -4.22 11.90 10.21
N GLN A 224 -5.06 12.91 10.00
CA GLN A 224 -5.90 13.49 11.03
C GLN A 224 -7.34 13.20 10.70
N THR A 225 -8.04 12.54 11.63
CA THR A 225 -9.48 12.31 11.52
C THR A 225 -10.19 13.01 12.67
N ASP A 226 -11.20 13.80 12.29
CA ASP A 226 -12.10 14.47 13.22
C ASP A 226 -13.35 13.61 13.37
N GLU A 227 -13.27 12.60 14.24
CA GLU A 227 -14.46 11.86 14.68
C GLU A 227 -14.91 12.39 16.04
N ARG A 228 -16.14 12.95 16.10
CA ARG A 228 -16.87 13.27 17.33
C ARG A 228 -16.06 14.04 18.40
N ASN A 229 -15.51 15.21 18.03
CA ASN A 229 -14.72 16.08 18.93
C ASN A 229 -13.41 15.47 19.47
N ARG A 230 -12.94 14.33 18.96
CA ARG A 230 -11.60 13.80 19.27
C ARG A 230 -10.76 13.80 18.01
N ARG A 231 -9.75 14.66 17.98
CA ARG A 231 -8.72 14.65 16.94
C ARG A 231 -7.88 13.40 17.15
N ARG A 232 -8.04 12.41 16.28
CA ARG A 232 -7.20 11.21 16.27
C ARG A 232 -6.14 11.39 15.20
N GLU A 233 -4.89 11.23 15.60
CA GLU A 233 -3.74 11.28 14.71
C GLU A 233 -3.19 9.87 14.52
N ILE A 234 -3.03 9.48 13.26
CA ILE A 234 -2.48 8.20 12.86
C ILE A 234 -1.18 8.49 12.10
N GLU A 235 -0.09 7.87 12.54
CA GLU A 235 1.22 7.97 11.88
C GLU A 235 1.53 6.64 11.17
N ILE A 236 1.98 6.74 9.92
CA ILE A 236 2.35 5.60 9.08
C ILE A 236 3.73 5.89 8.49
N GLU A 237 4.73 5.17 8.95
CA GLU A 237 6.08 5.15 8.37
C GLU A 237 6.17 4.00 7.35
N PHE A 238 6.87 4.24 6.24
CA PHE A 238 6.97 3.26 5.15
C PHE A 238 8.29 3.41 4.40
N GLY A 239 8.85 2.28 3.94
CA GLY A 239 9.99 2.26 3.04
C GLY A 239 9.59 2.53 1.59
N VAL A 240 8.53 1.88 1.11
CA VAL A 240 7.97 2.16 -0.23
C VAL A 240 6.46 2.11 -0.15
N PHE A 241 5.80 3.11 -0.75
CA PHE A 241 4.36 3.14 -0.94
C PHE A 241 4.04 3.30 -2.43
N GLU A 242 3.26 2.37 -2.97
CA GLU A 242 2.78 2.42 -4.35
C GLU A 242 1.26 2.46 -4.40
N TYR A 243 0.73 3.26 -5.32
CA TYR A 243 -0.68 3.32 -5.65
C TYR A 243 -0.84 3.18 -7.16
N ARG A 244 -1.62 2.20 -7.60
CA ARG A 244 -1.93 1.92 -9.00
C ARG A 244 -3.41 1.57 -9.14
N GLY A 245 -4.24 2.56 -9.48
CA GLY A 245 -5.69 2.40 -9.57
C GLY A 245 -6.30 1.95 -8.23
N ASP A 246 -6.91 0.77 -8.20
CA ASP A 246 -7.55 0.24 -6.99
C ASP A 246 -6.58 -0.44 -6.02
N ILE A 247 -5.34 -0.70 -6.44
CA ILE A 247 -4.34 -1.45 -5.67
C ILE A 247 -3.38 -0.49 -4.99
N ARG A 248 -3.13 -0.72 -3.70
CA ARG A 248 -2.12 -0.03 -2.91
C ARG A 248 -1.15 -1.05 -2.36
N LYS A 249 0.16 -0.80 -2.47
CA LYS A 249 1.20 -1.68 -1.93
C LYS A 249 2.08 -0.87 -1.01
N GLY A 250 2.51 -1.49 0.09
CA GLY A 250 3.40 -0.89 1.05
C GLY A 250 4.49 -1.86 1.46
N GLN A 251 5.69 -1.35 1.71
CA GLN A 251 6.83 -2.10 2.23
C GLN A 251 7.36 -1.42 3.48
N ASN A 252 7.82 -2.24 4.44
CA ASN A 252 8.33 -1.81 5.74
C ASN A 252 7.38 -0.82 6.42
N LEU A 253 6.10 -1.22 6.51
CA LEU A 253 5.04 -0.40 7.06
C LEU A 253 5.09 -0.46 8.57
N LYS A 254 5.18 0.70 9.22
CA LYS A 254 5.02 0.85 10.66
C LYS A 254 3.88 1.81 10.93
N PHE A 255 2.89 1.32 11.65
CA PHE A 255 1.66 2.04 11.98
C PHE A 255 1.68 2.42 13.45
N ARG A 256 1.25 3.64 13.79
CA ARG A 256 1.08 4.11 15.15
C ARG A 256 -0.23 4.87 15.30
N ASP A 257 -0.97 4.52 16.33
CA ASP A 257 -2.28 5.07 16.67
C ASP A 257 -2.45 5.09 18.19
N GLY A 258 -2.16 6.23 18.81
CA GLY A 258 -2.00 6.33 20.26
C GLY A 258 -0.86 5.44 20.77
N ASP A 259 -1.20 4.53 21.69
CA ASP A 259 -0.28 3.56 22.29
C ASP A 259 -0.18 2.25 21.50
N THR A 260 -1.01 2.08 20.47
CA THR A 260 -0.98 0.91 19.61
C THR A 260 0.04 1.13 18.49
N THR A 261 0.95 0.19 18.30
CA THR A 261 1.91 0.17 17.19
C THR A 261 1.84 -1.16 16.46
N ALA A 262 1.97 -1.13 15.14
CA ALA A 262 1.98 -2.35 14.33
C ALA A 262 3.03 -2.26 13.24
N PHE A 263 3.45 -3.40 12.73
CA PHE A 263 4.40 -3.50 11.64
C PHE A 263 4.06 -4.62 10.67
N ALA A 264 4.33 -4.35 9.39
CA ALA A 264 4.25 -5.32 8.32
C ALA A 264 5.38 -5.08 7.31
N PRO A 265 6.24 -6.07 7.02
CA PRO A 265 7.23 -5.97 5.95
C PRO A 265 6.60 -5.69 4.59
N TYR A 266 5.43 -6.26 4.35
CA TYR A 266 4.67 -6.06 3.13
C TYR A 266 3.17 -6.01 3.42
N ALA A 267 2.47 -5.10 2.76
CA ALA A 267 1.02 -5.14 2.67
C ALA A 267 0.50 -4.72 1.30
N GLU A 268 -0.63 -5.29 0.90
CA GLU A 268 -1.38 -4.94 -0.29
C GLU A 268 -2.85 -4.73 0.07
N VAL A 269 -3.45 -3.69 -0.52
CA VAL A 269 -4.87 -3.37 -0.38
C VAL A 269 -5.48 -3.28 -1.78
N ASP A 270 -6.44 -4.16 -2.06
CA ASP A 270 -7.26 -4.16 -3.27
C ASP A 270 -8.65 -3.56 -2.95
N ASN A 271 -8.84 -2.29 -3.33
CA ASN A 271 -10.09 -1.58 -3.08
C ASN A 271 -11.25 -2.04 -3.94
N LYS A 272 -10.99 -2.71 -5.07
CA LYS A 272 -12.02 -3.28 -5.93
C LYS A 272 -12.60 -4.54 -5.32
N ARG A 273 -11.74 -5.42 -4.82
CA ARG A 273 -12.12 -6.66 -4.13
C ARG A 273 -12.49 -6.45 -2.66
N LYS A 274 -12.22 -5.26 -2.10
CA LYS A 274 -12.39 -4.93 -0.68
C LYS A 274 -11.63 -5.93 0.22
N TYR A 275 -10.37 -6.13 -0.13
CA TYR A 275 -9.49 -7.12 0.46
C TYR A 275 -8.12 -6.51 0.73
N ALA A 276 -7.53 -6.84 1.87
CA ALA A 276 -6.16 -6.46 2.20
C ALA A 276 -5.41 -7.70 2.71
N ILE A 277 -4.12 -7.74 2.42
CA ILE A 277 -3.21 -8.80 2.87
C ILE A 277 -1.93 -8.17 3.38
N ALA A 278 -1.41 -8.67 4.49
CA ALA A 278 -0.07 -8.37 4.98
C ALA A 278 0.70 -9.68 5.21
N THR A 279 1.99 -9.66 4.88
CA THR A 279 2.86 -10.85 4.94
C THR A 279 4.26 -10.49 5.44
N GLY A 280 4.96 -11.48 6.00
CA GLY A 280 6.30 -11.32 6.59
C GLY A 280 6.21 -11.36 8.11
N ASP A 281 7.23 -10.93 8.85
CA ASP A 281 7.20 -10.91 10.32
C ASP A 281 6.29 -9.79 10.83
N LEU A 282 5.01 -10.09 11.00
CA LEU A 282 3.99 -9.16 11.45
C LEU A 282 4.03 -9.08 12.97
N TRP A 283 3.91 -7.86 13.49
CA TRP A 283 3.69 -7.67 14.92
C TRP A 283 2.74 -6.49 15.19
N LEU A 284 2.03 -6.58 16.30
CA LEU A 284 1.16 -5.57 16.87
C LEU A 284 1.46 -5.50 18.36
N LYS A 285 1.68 -4.30 18.87
CA LYS A 285 1.84 -4.00 20.28
C LYS A 285 0.74 -3.03 20.69
N ASP A 286 -0.07 -3.46 21.64
CA ASP A 286 -1.16 -2.71 22.23
C ASP A 286 -0.98 -2.72 23.76
N PRO A 287 -1.51 -1.73 24.52
CA PRO A 287 -1.45 -1.74 25.98
C PRO A 287 -1.94 -3.04 26.61
N ARG A 288 -2.87 -3.75 25.98
CA ARG A 288 -3.45 -5.00 26.52
C ARG A 288 -2.96 -6.28 25.85
N LEU A 289 -2.33 -6.17 24.68
CA LEU A 289 -2.04 -7.32 23.83
C LEU A 289 -0.80 -7.07 22.97
N ASP A 290 0.16 -7.98 22.99
CA ASP A 290 1.11 -8.12 21.88
C ASP A 290 0.69 -9.31 21.02
N LEU A 291 0.86 -9.19 19.71
CA LEU A 291 0.45 -10.20 18.74
C LEU A 291 1.50 -10.29 17.65
N GLU A 292 1.91 -11.50 17.32
CA GLU A 292 2.87 -11.80 16.26
C GLU A 292 2.29 -12.87 15.34
N ALA A 293 2.56 -12.77 14.04
CA ALA A 293 2.17 -13.76 13.03
C ALA A 293 2.95 -13.53 11.74
N ASN A 294 2.75 -14.40 10.74
CA ASN A 294 3.37 -14.22 9.42
C ASN A 294 2.41 -13.78 8.30
N LYS A 295 1.10 -13.91 8.50
CA LYS A 295 0.10 -13.54 7.49
C LYS A 295 -1.19 -13.03 8.11
N LEU A 296 -1.64 -11.88 7.64
CA LEU A 296 -2.92 -11.26 7.96
C LEU A 296 -3.71 -11.04 6.68
N GLU A 297 -4.96 -11.50 6.65
CA GLU A 297 -5.91 -11.25 5.57
C GLU A 297 -7.13 -10.52 6.12
N VAL A 298 -7.55 -9.43 5.49
CA VAL A 298 -8.70 -8.63 5.92
C VAL A 298 -9.66 -8.49 4.75
N TRP A 299 -10.87 -8.99 4.94
CA TRP A 299 -12.00 -8.73 4.05
C TRP A 299 -12.82 -7.60 4.69
N TYR A 300 -13.03 -6.53 3.93
CA TYR A 300 -13.77 -5.34 4.38
C TYR A 300 -14.93 -4.98 3.46
N ALA A 301 -15.33 -5.91 2.59
CA ALA A 301 -16.61 -5.85 1.90
C ALA A 301 -17.76 -5.83 2.91
N GLU A 302 -18.90 -5.23 2.55
CA GLU A 302 -20.02 -5.12 3.48
C GLU A 302 -20.51 -6.49 3.97
N ASN A 303 -20.61 -7.47 3.08
CA ASN A 303 -21.05 -8.83 3.42
C ASN A 303 -20.00 -9.66 4.19
N GLN A 304 -18.72 -9.28 4.16
CA GLN A 304 -17.63 -10.09 4.70
C GLN A 304 -16.62 -9.24 5.48
N LYS A 305 -17.06 -8.61 6.56
CA LYS A 305 -16.15 -7.87 7.47
C LYS A 305 -15.47 -8.83 8.44
N ARG A 306 -14.31 -9.37 8.06
CA ARG A 306 -13.51 -10.29 8.89
C ARG A 306 -12.01 -10.11 8.70
N ALA A 307 -11.22 -10.50 9.70
CA ALA A 307 -9.77 -10.64 9.62
C ALA A 307 -9.37 -12.09 9.93
N LEU A 308 -8.35 -12.60 9.24
CA LEU A 308 -7.76 -13.91 9.45
C LEU A 308 -6.26 -13.72 9.66
N LEU A 309 -5.79 -14.10 10.84
CA LEU A 309 -4.38 -14.15 11.18
C LEU A 309 -3.93 -15.60 11.17
N THR A 310 -2.84 -15.90 10.46
CA THR A 310 -2.34 -17.27 10.25
C THR A 310 -0.83 -17.28 10.29
N GLN A 311 -0.27 -18.48 10.47
CA GLN A 311 1.17 -18.79 10.46
C GLN A 311 1.92 -18.19 11.66
N ASN A 312 2.42 -19.06 12.53
CA ASN A 312 3.18 -18.72 13.75
C ASN A 312 2.46 -17.67 14.62
N VAL A 313 1.17 -17.88 14.88
CA VAL A 313 0.39 -16.91 15.66
C VAL A 313 0.74 -17.02 17.13
N ARG A 314 1.31 -15.95 17.68
CA ARG A 314 1.65 -15.80 19.09
C ARG A 314 0.98 -14.58 19.66
N MET A 315 0.51 -14.70 20.89
CA MET A 315 -0.14 -13.63 21.61
C MET A 315 0.47 -13.51 23.00
N ARG A 316 0.66 -12.28 23.46
CA ARG A 316 0.98 -12.00 24.86
C ARG A 316 -0.09 -11.08 25.40
N ILE A 317 -0.99 -11.64 26.20
CA ILE A 317 -2.04 -10.88 26.88
C ILE A 317 -1.41 -10.24 28.11
N LYS A 318 -1.44 -8.92 28.18
CA LYS A 318 -0.84 -8.16 29.29
C LYS A 318 -1.83 -8.05 30.46
N PRO A 319 -1.33 -7.95 31.69
CA PRO A 319 -2.14 -7.62 32.86
C PRO A 319 -2.92 -6.31 32.64
N ARG A 320 -4.12 -6.21 33.21
CA ARG A 320 -4.80 -4.92 33.33
C ARG A 320 -4.15 -4.16 34.49
N GLU A 321 -3.62 -2.96 34.25
CA GLU A 321 -3.26 -2.05 35.34
C GLU A 321 -4.53 -1.68 36.10
N SER A 322 -4.63 -2.15 37.35
CA SER A 322 -5.69 -1.71 38.26
C SER A 322 -5.37 -0.28 38.69
N VAL A 323 -6.18 0.67 38.22
CA VAL A 323 -6.21 2.04 38.74
C VAL A 323 -6.61 1.94 40.22
N ASP A 324 -5.69 2.30 41.11
CA ASP A 324 -5.86 2.62 42.54
C ASP A 324 -7.18 2.12 43.17
N GLN A 325 -7.22 0.84 43.56
CA GLN A 325 -8.12 0.40 44.63
C GLN A 325 -7.28 0.28 45.91
N PRO A 326 -7.63 1.01 46.99
CA PRO A 326 -6.92 0.90 48.25
C PRO A 326 -7.07 -0.53 48.76
N SER A 327 -5.93 -1.12 49.14
CA SER A 327 -5.80 -2.44 49.73
C SER A 327 -6.83 -2.60 50.85
N ALA A 328 -7.86 -3.40 50.62
CA ALA A 328 -8.69 -3.92 51.70
C ALA A 328 -7.86 -4.95 52.50
N PRO A 329 -8.17 -5.18 53.79
CA PRO A 329 -7.33 -5.95 54.70
C PRO A 329 -7.09 -7.39 54.23
N GLU A 330 -5.93 -7.92 54.63
CA GLU A 330 -5.22 -9.14 54.21
C GLU A 330 -5.94 -10.51 54.27
N ASP A 331 -7.26 -10.59 54.44
CA ASP A 331 -7.94 -11.88 54.58
C ASP A 331 -8.66 -12.29 53.28
N GLU A 332 -8.09 -13.30 52.62
CA GLU A 332 -8.52 -13.96 51.37
C GLU A 332 -8.40 -13.14 50.05
N GLU A 333 -7.15 -12.82 49.65
CA GLU A 333 -6.86 -12.55 48.23
C GLU A 333 -7.25 -13.81 47.41
N ASN A 334 -8.40 -13.73 46.73
CA ASN A 334 -8.85 -14.79 45.82
C ASN A 334 -7.74 -15.02 44.77
N LYS A 335 -7.11 -16.21 44.74
CA LYS A 335 -6.00 -16.61 43.84
C LYS A 335 -6.23 -16.23 42.36
N LEU A 336 -7.49 -16.08 41.95
CA LEU A 336 -7.90 -15.61 40.62
C LEU A 336 -7.58 -14.13 40.37
N GLN A 337 -7.67 -13.26 41.38
CA GLN A 337 -7.33 -11.84 41.26
C GLN A 337 -5.82 -11.62 41.20
N GLU A 338 -5.03 -12.35 42.00
CA GLU A 338 -3.57 -12.29 41.92
C GLU A 338 -3.07 -12.75 40.55
N ALA A 339 -3.66 -13.80 39.98
CA ALA A 339 -3.32 -14.32 38.66
C ALA A 339 -3.50 -13.30 37.53
N LYS A 340 -4.39 -12.32 37.64
CA LYS A 340 -4.58 -11.27 36.62
C LYS A 340 -3.40 -10.32 36.53
N ARG A 341 -2.51 -10.31 37.53
CA ARG A 341 -1.31 -9.47 37.56
C ARG A 341 -0.18 -10.02 36.67
N TYR A 342 -0.32 -11.23 36.11
CA TYR A 342 0.71 -11.87 35.28
C TYR A 342 0.28 -12.04 33.82
N PRO A 343 1.20 -11.79 32.86
CA PRO A 343 0.91 -11.94 31.44
C PRO A 343 0.64 -13.40 31.07
N VAL A 344 -0.18 -13.60 30.04
CA VAL A 344 -0.44 -14.91 29.45
C VAL A 344 0.17 -14.97 28.06
N GLU A 345 1.06 -15.93 27.83
CA GLU A 345 1.61 -16.24 26.50
C GLU A 345 0.74 -17.32 25.87
N ALA A 346 0.25 -17.08 24.65
CA ALA A 346 -0.59 -18.02 23.93
C ALA A 346 -0.10 -18.24 22.51
N GLU A 347 -0.11 -19.49 22.05
CA GLU A 347 0.22 -19.89 20.68
C GLU A 347 -0.97 -20.62 20.06
N CYS A 348 -1.20 -20.38 18.77
CA CYS A 348 -2.23 -21.08 18.01
C CYS A 348 -1.94 -21.15 16.50
N GLY A 349 -2.72 -21.96 15.78
CA GLY A 349 -2.58 -22.08 14.33
C GLY A 349 -3.13 -20.85 13.58
N GLN A 350 -4.32 -20.39 13.96
CA GLN A 350 -4.98 -19.25 13.31
C GLN A 350 -6.03 -18.57 14.20
N ILE A 351 -6.28 -17.29 13.93
CA ILE A 351 -7.31 -16.47 14.57
C ILE A 351 -8.18 -15.83 13.50
N GLU A 352 -9.49 -16.09 13.56
CA GLU A 352 -10.50 -15.41 12.74
C GLU A 352 -11.29 -14.42 13.58
N TYR A 353 -11.26 -13.14 13.23
CA TYR A 353 -12.03 -12.10 13.90
C TYR A 353 -13.15 -11.56 13.00
N PHE A 354 -14.39 -11.63 13.48
CA PHE A 354 -15.58 -11.15 12.78
C PHE A 354 -16.03 -9.79 13.34
N TYR A 355 -15.71 -8.69 12.65
CA TYR A 355 -15.95 -7.33 13.14
C TYR A 355 -17.43 -7.02 13.46
N ARG A 356 -18.37 -7.54 12.65
CA ARG A 356 -19.82 -7.33 12.87
C ARG A 356 -20.35 -8.10 14.07
N LYS A 357 -19.91 -9.35 14.20
CA LYS A 357 -20.31 -10.23 15.30
C LYS A 357 -19.58 -9.87 16.60
N LYS A 358 -18.42 -9.22 16.49
CA LYS A 358 -17.48 -8.95 17.60
C LYS A 358 -17.06 -10.26 18.26
N MET A 359 -16.65 -11.21 17.43
CA MET A 359 -16.34 -12.57 17.82
C MET A 359 -15.00 -12.99 17.24
N ALA A 360 -14.12 -13.56 18.06
CA ALA A 360 -12.88 -14.19 17.63
C ALA A 360 -13.04 -15.72 17.71
N ILE A 361 -12.56 -16.43 16.70
CA ILE A 361 -12.45 -17.88 16.68
C ILE A 361 -10.98 -18.24 16.53
N ILE A 362 -10.45 -18.99 17.48
CA ILE A 362 -9.07 -19.48 17.49
C ILE A 362 -9.11 -20.96 17.14
N ASN A 363 -8.38 -21.34 16.10
CA ASN A 363 -8.33 -22.72 15.59
C ASN A 363 -6.87 -23.19 15.47
N GLY A 364 -6.70 -24.50 15.28
CA GLY A 364 -5.39 -25.13 15.12
C GLY A 364 -4.70 -25.45 16.44
N GLY A 365 -5.47 -25.65 17.51
CA GLY A 365 -4.99 -25.83 18.87
C GLY A 365 -4.59 -24.50 19.49
N ILE A 366 -5.08 -24.22 20.70
CA ILE A 366 -4.58 -23.13 21.54
C ILE A 366 -3.76 -23.74 22.68
N LYS A 367 -2.59 -23.16 22.93
CA LYS A 367 -1.78 -23.44 24.11
C LYS A 367 -1.48 -22.11 24.78
N ALA A 368 -1.82 -21.97 26.05
CA ALA A 368 -1.53 -20.78 26.83
C ALA A 368 -0.74 -21.14 28.09
N ILE A 369 0.24 -20.31 28.41
CA ILE A 369 1.11 -20.46 29.57
C ILE A 369 1.09 -19.14 30.33
N GLN A 370 0.84 -19.21 31.63
CA GLN A 370 0.95 -18.08 32.55
C GLN A 370 1.98 -18.43 33.62
N ARG A 371 2.97 -17.55 33.80
CA ARG A 371 4.01 -17.71 34.83
C ARG A 371 3.68 -16.84 36.04
N LEU A 372 3.56 -17.46 37.21
CA LEU A 372 3.25 -16.80 38.48
C LEU A 372 4.55 -16.29 39.18
N LYS A 373 4.40 -15.52 40.26
CA LYS A 373 5.51 -14.86 40.99
C LYS A 373 6.56 -15.81 41.57
N ASP A 374 6.12 -16.99 41.97
CA ASP A 374 6.93 -18.05 42.56
C ASP A 374 7.62 -18.95 41.52
N GLY A 375 7.50 -18.62 40.23
CA GLY A 375 8.04 -19.40 39.13
C GLY A 375 7.19 -20.60 38.73
N ARG A 376 6.04 -20.83 39.37
CA ARG A 376 5.09 -21.87 38.96
C ARG A 376 4.34 -21.48 37.70
N GLU A 377 3.93 -22.47 36.91
CA GLU A 377 3.26 -22.27 35.62
C GLU A 377 1.81 -22.79 35.65
N ARG A 378 0.90 -22.01 35.06
CA ARG A 378 -0.44 -22.46 34.66
C ARG A 378 -0.46 -22.71 33.17
N LYS A 379 -0.87 -23.91 32.76
CA LYS A 379 -0.95 -24.31 31.35
C LYS A 379 -2.39 -24.57 30.98
N LEU A 380 -2.83 -23.99 29.88
CA LEU A 380 -4.14 -24.22 29.30
C LEU A 380 -3.95 -24.72 27.87
N SER A 381 -4.69 -25.76 27.49
CA SER A 381 -4.77 -26.18 26.09
C SER A 381 -6.19 -26.55 25.70
N ALA A 382 -6.54 -26.35 24.43
CA ALA A 382 -7.79 -26.78 23.82
C ALA A 382 -7.64 -26.87 22.31
N ASP A 383 -8.52 -27.60 21.62
CA ASP A 383 -8.48 -27.71 20.15
C ASP A 383 -8.94 -26.42 19.46
N ARG A 384 -9.92 -25.74 20.08
CA ARG A 384 -10.55 -24.50 19.59
C ARG A 384 -10.95 -23.59 20.75
N ALA A 385 -10.88 -22.29 20.51
CA ALA A 385 -11.45 -21.29 21.42
C ALA A 385 -12.35 -20.30 20.66
N GLU A 386 -13.41 -19.84 21.31
CA GLU A 386 -14.30 -18.79 20.80
C GLU A 386 -14.41 -17.70 21.85
N TYR A 387 -14.17 -16.46 21.44
CA TYR A 387 -14.32 -15.30 22.30
C TYR A 387 -15.41 -14.37 21.77
N ASP A 388 -16.47 -14.21 22.54
CA ASP A 388 -17.52 -13.21 22.30
C ASP A 388 -17.18 -11.93 23.08
N GLN A 389 -16.77 -10.89 22.35
CA GLN A 389 -16.37 -9.62 22.94
C GLN A 389 -17.56 -8.83 23.51
N LYS A 390 -18.79 -9.03 23.01
CA LYS A 390 -19.96 -8.31 23.54
C LYS A 390 -20.38 -8.84 24.90
N ARG A 391 -20.26 -10.16 25.07
CA ARG A 391 -20.63 -10.85 26.29
C ARG A 391 -19.45 -11.06 27.24
N GLU A 392 -18.23 -10.84 26.75
CA GLU A 392 -16.98 -11.14 27.42
C GLU A 392 -16.93 -12.61 27.88
N ILE A 393 -17.28 -13.52 26.98
CA ILE A 393 -17.30 -14.97 27.23
C ILE A 393 -16.25 -15.65 26.36
N LEU A 394 -15.39 -16.45 26.98
CA LEU A 394 -14.46 -17.37 26.35
C LEU A 394 -15.01 -18.79 26.43
N ILE A 395 -15.10 -19.48 25.29
CA ILE A 395 -15.53 -20.87 25.19
C ILE A 395 -14.36 -21.69 24.66
N LEU A 396 -13.91 -22.67 25.43
CA LEU A 396 -12.88 -23.63 25.03
C LEU A 396 -13.57 -24.94 24.65
N ILE A 397 -13.18 -25.51 23.51
CA ILE A 397 -13.84 -26.67 22.92
C ILE A 397 -12.79 -27.68 22.48
N GLY A 398 -12.99 -28.94 22.86
CA GLY A 398 -12.18 -30.08 22.45
C GLY A 398 -10.90 -30.20 23.27
N ASN A 399 -10.72 -31.37 23.89
CA ASN A 399 -9.52 -31.74 24.67
C ASN A 399 -9.03 -30.64 25.61
N VAL A 400 -9.94 -29.95 26.31
CA VAL A 400 -9.57 -28.86 27.20
C VAL A 400 -8.78 -29.45 28.37
N ALA A 401 -7.55 -28.99 28.56
CA ALA A 401 -6.70 -29.37 29.69
C ALA A 401 -6.14 -28.13 30.38
N LEU A 402 -6.34 -28.05 31.69
CA LEU A 402 -5.81 -27.04 32.58
C LEU A 402 -4.86 -27.71 33.57
N GLU A 403 -3.61 -27.29 33.59
CA GLU A 403 -2.63 -27.69 34.61
C GLU A 403 -2.29 -26.46 35.45
N ASP A 404 -2.70 -26.48 36.71
CA ASP A 404 -2.39 -25.50 37.76
C ASP A 404 -1.44 -26.19 38.77
N PRO A 405 -0.64 -25.48 39.57
CA PRO A 405 0.14 -26.14 40.62
C PRO A 405 -0.73 -26.89 41.64
N ASP A 406 -1.97 -26.45 41.80
CA ASP A 406 -2.94 -27.04 42.74
C ASP A 406 -3.68 -28.25 42.13
N GLY A 407 -3.51 -28.54 40.83
CA GLY A 407 -4.19 -29.68 40.21
C GLY A 407 -4.23 -29.70 38.69
N LYS A 408 -4.63 -30.84 38.14
CA LYS A 408 -4.83 -31.04 36.71
C LYS A 408 -6.29 -31.33 36.41
N PHE A 409 -6.86 -30.60 35.46
CA PHE A 409 -8.26 -30.71 35.07
C PHE A 409 -8.38 -30.94 33.56
N LYS A 410 -9.33 -31.78 33.17
CA LYS A 410 -9.71 -32.04 31.80
C LYS A 410 -11.22 -31.89 31.63
N ALA A 411 -11.63 -31.28 30.54
CA ALA A 411 -13.03 -31.15 30.17
C ALA A 411 -13.20 -31.21 28.63
N PRO A 412 -14.31 -31.73 28.12
CA PRO A 412 -14.62 -31.61 26.69
C PRO A 412 -14.87 -30.15 26.28
N ARG A 413 -15.46 -29.37 27.19
CA ARG A 413 -15.88 -27.98 26.96
C ARG A 413 -15.83 -27.17 28.25
N LEU A 414 -15.28 -25.95 28.15
CA LEU A 414 -15.24 -24.98 29.24
C LEU A 414 -15.82 -23.64 28.77
N ILE A 415 -16.64 -23.01 29.60
CA ILE A 415 -17.19 -21.67 29.36
C ILE A 415 -16.75 -20.78 30.50
N VAL A 416 -16.05 -19.69 30.18
CA VAL A 416 -15.46 -18.76 31.13
C VAL A 416 -16.02 -17.36 30.86
N SER A 417 -16.61 -16.73 31.86
CA SER A 417 -16.88 -15.29 31.84
C SER A 417 -15.62 -14.54 32.24
N VAL A 418 -15.12 -13.69 31.36
CA VAL A 418 -13.99 -12.80 31.61
C VAL A 418 -14.44 -11.35 31.88
N LYS A 419 -15.74 -11.18 32.15
CA LYS A 419 -16.34 -9.91 32.54
C LYS A 419 -15.95 -9.56 33.97
N GLU A 420 -15.46 -8.34 34.15
CA GLU A 420 -14.99 -7.86 35.44
C GLU A 420 -16.14 -7.80 36.45
N GLY A 421 -15.91 -8.34 37.66
CA GLY A 421 -16.92 -8.43 38.72
C GLY A 421 -17.97 -9.53 38.53
N GLU A 422 -17.97 -10.24 37.40
CA GLU A 422 -18.93 -11.32 37.07
C GLU A 422 -18.20 -12.55 36.50
N GLU A 423 -17.13 -12.95 37.17
CA GLU A 423 -16.26 -14.03 36.72
C GLU A 423 -16.80 -15.37 37.20
N TRP A 424 -16.92 -16.31 36.27
CA TRP A 424 -17.37 -17.67 36.57
C TRP A 424 -16.84 -18.63 35.52
N VAL A 425 -16.75 -19.90 35.91
CA VAL A 425 -16.35 -21.01 35.05
C VAL A 425 -17.47 -22.06 35.08
N LYS A 426 -17.89 -22.53 33.90
CA LYS A 426 -18.85 -23.63 33.75
C LYS A 426 -18.28 -24.71 32.84
N ALA A 427 -18.42 -25.95 33.30
CA ALA A 427 -18.10 -27.15 32.53
C ALA A 427 -19.39 -27.96 32.35
N PRO A 428 -20.19 -27.67 31.31
CA PRO A 428 -21.53 -28.27 31.15
C PRO A 428 -21.50 -29.79 30.97
N GLU A 429 -20.37 -30.33 30.50
CA GLU A 429 -20.17 -31.76 30.21
C GLU A 429 -19.35 -32.47 31.30
N GLY A 430 -19.17 -31.81 32.45
CA GLY A 430 -18.37 -32.31 33.57
C GLY A 430 -16.87 -32.01 33.46
N VAL A 431 -16.16 -32.24 34.56
CA VAL A 431 -14.69 -32.10 34.68
C VAL A 431 -14.13 -33.38 35.27
N GLN A 432 -12.99 -33.83 34.75
CA GLN A 432 -12.18 -34.88 35.37
C GLN A 432 -10.87 -34.25 35.84
N GLY A 433 -10.46 -34.46 37.09
CA GLY A 433 -9.21 -33.86 37.56
C GLY A 433 -8.70 -34.42 38.88
N ILE A 434 -7.44 -34.12 39.15
CA ILE A 434 -6.73 -34.44 40.41
C ILE A 434 -6.38 -33.11 41.07
N VAL A 435 -6.75 -32.95 42.33
CA VAL A 435 -6.37 -31.80 43.16
C VAL A 435 -5.26 -32.23 44.10
N TYR A 436 -4.17 -31.48 44.13
CA TYR A 436 -3.11 -31.67 45.12
C TYR A 436 -3.45 -30.86 46.36
N TYR A 437 -3.61 -31.52 47.50
CA TYR A 437 -3.72 -30.86 48.81
C TYR A 437 -2.51 -31.26 49.66
N THR A 438 -1.97 -30.33 50.42
CA THR A 438 -0.96 -30.59 51.44
C THR A 438 -1.70 -30.72 52.77
N GLU A 439 -1.63 -31.88 53.43
CA GLU A 439 -2.07 -32.00 54.82
C GLU A 439 -1.04 -31.27 55.68
N GLU A 440 -1.44 -30.15 56.30
CA GLU A 440 -0.65 -29.56 57.38
C GLU A 440 -0.82 -30.46 58.61
N GLU A 441 0.28 -31.04 59.11
CA GLU A 441 0.30 -31.78 60.37
C GLU A 441 -0.09 -30.84 61.51
N GLU A 442 -1.26 -31.05 62.13
CA GLU A 442 -1.60 -30.46 63.42
C GLU A 442 -0.61 -30.99 64.47
N GLU A 443 0.43 -30.20 64.80
CA GLU A 443 1.22 -30.42 66.00
C GLU A 443 0.31 -30.27 67.23
N GLY A 444 -0.07 -31.42 67.79
CA GLY A 444 -0.88 -31.53 69.00
C GLY A 444 -0.24 -30.80 70.18
N GLY A 445 -0.91 -29.76 70.66
CA GLY A 445 -0.58 -29.09 71.91
C GLY A 445 -0.74 -30.05 73.10
N GLU A 446 0.39 -30.45 73.68
CA GLU A 446 0.44 -31.09 75.00
C GLU A 446 -0.06 -30.11 76.07
N SER A 447 -1.26 -30.36 76.59
CA SER A 447 -1.80 -29.67 77.76
C SER A 447 -1.17 -30.27 79.03
N THR A 448 -0.23 -29.57 79.65
CA THR A 448 0.25 -29.90 81.00
C THR A 448 -0.79 -29.48 82.05
N PRO A 449 -1.23 -30.36 82.96
CA PRO A 449 -2.23 -30.02 83.98
C PRO A 449 -1.61 -29.26 85.16
N PRO A 450 -2.40 -28.45 85.89
CA PRO A 450 -1.89 -27.56 86.92
C PRO A 450 -1.57 -28.31 88.23
N ARG A 451 -0.54 -27.83 88.95
CA ARG A 451 -0.31 -28.09 90.37
C ARG A 451 -0.15 -26.78 91.11
#